data_AF-A0A2H6APA2-F1
#
_entry.id   AF-A0A2H6APA2-F1
#
_cell.length_a   1.000
_cell.length_b   1.000
_cell.length_c   1.000
_cell.angle_alpha   90.00
_cell.angle_beta   90.00
_cell.angle_gamma   90.00
#
_symmetry.space_group_name_H-M   'P 1'
#
loop_
_entity.id
_entity.type
_entity.pdbx_description
1 polymer ?
#
loop_
_entity_poly.entity_id
_entity_poly.type
_entity_poly.pdbx_seq_one_letter_code
_entity_poly.pdbx_strand_id
1 'polypeptide(L)' 'MKVLTVVGARPQFIKASAVSKAIEEFNRCEGMEHIKEVLVHTGQHYDYEMSIVSKSSSF' A
#
# COMPACT_ATOMS: atom_id res chain seq x y z
N MET A 1 10.11 11.02 -4.44
CA MET A 1 8.68 11.42 -4.53
C MET A 1 7.85 10.78 -3.41
N LYS A 2 6.74 11.39 -2.94
CA LYS A 2 5.79 10.79 -1.98
C LYS A 2 4.42 10.56 -2.63
N VAL A 3 3.84 9.37 -2.45
CA VAL A 3 2.53 8.96 -3.00
C VAL A 3 1.62 8.50 -1.86
N LEU A 4 0.37 8.97 -1.86
CA LEU A 4 -0.67 8.54 -0.92
C LEU A 4 -1.72 7.72 -1.69
N THR A 5 -1.83 6.44 -1.36
CA THR A 5 -2.82 5.52 -1.93
C THR A 5 -3.96 5.35 -0.95
N VAL A 6 -5.18 5.78 -1.31
CA VAL A 6 -6.36 5.72 -0.43
C VAL A 6 -7.31 4.63 -0.92
N VAL A 7 -7.65 3.66 -0.07
CA VAL A 7 -8.51 2.51 -0.42
C VAL A 7 -9.63 2.31 0.60
N GLY A 8 -10.85 2.00 0.12
CA GLY A 8 -12.03 1.82 0.95
C GLY A 8 -12.61 0.41 0.99
N ALA A 9 -12.59 -0.33 -0.13
CA ALA A 9 -13.21 -1.65 -0.23
C ALA A 9 -12.19 -2.75 -0.59
N ARG A 10 -12.47 -4.01 -0.21
CA ARG A 10 -11.57 -5.16 -0.43
C ARG A 10 -11.06 -5.31 -1.89
N PRO A 11 -11.88 -5.14 -2.95
CA PRO A 11 -11.38 -5.19 -4.31
C PRO A 11 -10.33 -4.12 -4.64
N GLN A 12 -10.36 -2.98 -3.94
CA GLN A 12 -9.40 -1.89 -4.14
C GLN A 12 -8.04 -2.22 -3.53
N PHE A 13 -7.98 -2.99 -2.44
CA PHE A 13 -6.70 -3.49 -1.89
C PHE A 13 -5.98 -4.41 -2.87
N ILE A 14 -6.73 -5.29 -3.55
CA ILE A 14 -6.14 -6.19 -4.56
C ILE A 14 -5.52 -5.35 -5.68
N LYS A 15 -6.23 -4.31 -6.15
CA LYS A 15 -5.72 -3.41 -7.19
C LYS A 15 -4.53 -2.57 -6.69
N ALA A 16 -4.60 -2.03 -5.48
CA ALA A 16 -3.51 -1.27 -4.86
C ALA A 16 -2.25 -2.13 -4.68
N SER A 17 -2.40 -3.42 -4.36
CA SER A 17 -1.26 -4.33 -4.20
C SER A 17 -0.43 -4.49 -5.49
N ALA A 18 -1.07 -4.42 -6.66
CA ALA A 18 -0.37 -4.45 -7.94
C ALA A 18 0.45 -3.17 -8.17
N VAL A 19 -0.08 -2.01 -7.76
CA VAL A 19 0.61 -0.72 -7.84
C VAL A 19 1.78 -0.67 -6.86
N SER A 20 1.60 -1.12 -5.62
CA SER A 20 2.67 -1.19 -4.62
C SER A 20 3.85 -2.04 -5.09
N LYS A 21 3.58 -3.20 -5.72
CA LYS A 21 4.64 -4.04 -6.32
C LYS A 21 5.41 -3.31 -7.42
N ALA A 22 4.72 -2.61 -8.32
CA ALA A 22 5.38 -1.84 -9.37
C ALA A 22 6.23 -0.70 -8.79
N ILE A 23 5.79 -0.06 -7.70
CA ILE A 23 6.58 0.95 -6.97
C ILE A 23 7.83 0.34 -6.35
N GLU A 24 7.72 -0.85 -5.74
CA GLU A 24 8.87 -1.58 -5.19
C GLU A 24 9.88 -1.96 -6.27
N GLU A 25 9.42 -2.44 -7.42
CA GLU A 25 10.29 -2.77 -8.57
C GLU A 25 10.98 -1.52 -9.11
N PHE A 26 10.25 -0.42 -9.27
CA PHE A 26 10.81 0.87 -9.69
C PHE A 26 11.89 1.37 -8.74
N ASN A 27 11.67 1.24 -7.43
CA ASN A 27 12.63 1.68 -6.42
C ASN A 27 13.94 0.87 -6.44
N ARG A 28 13.97 -0.32 -7.06
CA ARG A 28 15.20 -1.10 -7.23
C ARG A 28 16.06 -0.61 -8.40
N CYS A 29 15.54 0.24 -9.27
CA CYS A 29 16.31 0.79 -10.38
C CYS A 29 17.31 1.84 -9.87
N GLU A 30 18.58 1.71 -10.27
CA GLU A 30 19.61 2.68 -9.93
C GLU A 30 19.43 4.00 -10.71
N GLY A 31 19.79 5.12 -10.07
CA GLY A 31 19.74 6.45 -10.69
C GLY A 31 18.37 7.14 -10.69
N MET A 32 17.33 6.49 -10.17
CA MET A 32 15.98 7.07 -10.03
C MET A 32 15.72 7.48 -8.58
N GLU A 33 14.98 8.58 -8.38
CA GLU A 33 14.55 8.98 -7.02
C GLU A 33 13.49 8.00 -6.51
N HIS A 34 13.69 7.47 -5.29
CA HIS A 34 12.75 6.53 -4.69
C HIS A 34 11.36 7.17 -4.48
N ILE A 35 10.33 6.36 -4.74
CA ILE A 35 8.94 6.64 -4.41
C ILE A 35 8.65 6.07 -3.02
N LYS A 36 8.19 6.93 -2.12
CA LYS A 36 7.65 6.53 -0.83
C LYS A 36 6.13 6.46 -0.91
N GLU A 37 5.59 5.26 -0.93
CA GLU A 37 4.14 5.02 -0.88
C GLU A 37 3.64 5.00 0.58
N VAL A 38 2.48 5.62 0.81
CA VAL A 38 1.70 5.51 2.04
C VAL A 38 0.31 5.00 1.67
N LEU A 39 -0.04 3.81 2.12
CA LEU A 39 -1.38 3.23 1.91
C LEU A 39 -2.28 3.57 3.09
N VAL A 40 -3.39 4.27 2.83
CA VAL A 40 -4.42 4.62 3.81
C VAL A 40 -5.70 3.86 3.50
N HIS A 41 -6.16 3.09 4.48
CA HIS A 41 -7.48 2.48 4.43
C HIS A 41 -8.52 3.38 5.09
N THR A 42 -9.62 3.69 4.39
CA THR A 42 -10.69 4.55 4.92
C THR A 42 -11.71 3.83 5.80
N GLY A 43 -11.54 2.52 6.04
CA GLY A 43 -12.42 1.78 6.94
C GLY A 43 -13.87 1.66 6.46
N GLN A 44 -14.15 1.93 5.17
CA GLN A 44 -15.50 1.89 4.60
C GLN A 44 -16.08 0.47 4.50
N HIS A 45 -15.29 -0.55 4.89
CA HIS A 45 -15.73 -1.94 5.04
C HIS A 45 -15.47 -2.37 6.49
N TYR A 46 -16.49 -2.25 7.34
CA TYR A 46 -16.46 -2.84 8.69
C TYR A 46 -16.65 -4.36 8.53
N ASP A 47 -15.58 -5.06 8.18
CA ASP A 47 -15.52 -6.52 8.25
C ASP A 47 -14.41 -6.94 9.22
N TYR A 48 -14.89 -7.53 10.31
CA TYR A 48 -14.24 -7.99 11.52
C TYR A 48 -13.01 -8.91 11.31
N GLU A 49 -12.80 -9.43 10.10
CA GLU A 49 -11.74 -10.39 9.75
C GLU A 49 -10.42 -9.74 9.28
N MET A 50 -10.40 -8.44 8.94
CA MET A 50 -9.19 -7.76 8.41
C MET A 50 -8.36 -7.03 9.47
N SER A 51 -8.74 -7.12 10.75
CA SER A 51 -8.00 -6.51 11.85
C SER A 51 -6.73 -7.28 12.26
N ILE A 52 -6.47 -8.45 11.66
CA ILE A 52 -5.40 -9.39 12.05
C ILE A 52 -4.05 -9.16 11.36
N VAL A 53 -3.96 -8.31 10.32
CA VAL A 53 -2.69 -7.92 9.69
C VAL A 53 -2.37 -6.45 9.98
N SER A 54 -2.28 -6.13 11.27
CA SER A 54 -1.51 -4.98 11.75
C SER A 54 -0.20 -5.51 12.35
N LYS A 55 0.64 -6.16 11.54
CA LYS A 55 2.05 -6.29 11.90
C LYS A 55 2.78 -5.08 11.34
N SER A 56 2.95 -4.09 12.20
CA SER A 56 4.03 -3.13 12.10
C SER A 56 5.35 -3.91 12.07
N SER A 57 5.91 -4.10 10.89
CA SER A 57 7.33 -4.39 10.78
C SER A 57 8.02 -3.04 10.74
N SER A 58 8.41 -2.56 11.92
CA SER A 58 9.50 -1.61 12.08
C SER A 58 10.81 -2.25 11.60
N PHE A 59 11.72 -1.38 11.14
CA PHE A 59 13.07 -1.60 10.58
C PHE A 59 13.15 -1.66 9.05
#